data_AF-A0A7S0WQD4-F1
#
_entry.id   AF-A0A7S0WQD4-F1
#
_cell.length_a   1.000
_cell.length_b   1.000
_cell.length_c   1.000
_cell.angle_alpha   90.00
_cell.angle_beta   90.00
_cell.angle_gamma   90.00
#
_symmetry.space_group_name_H-M   'P 1'
#
loop_
_entity.id
_entity.type
_entity.pdbx_description
1 polymer ?
#
loop_
_entity_poly.entity_id
_entity_poly.type
_entity_poly.pdbx_seq_one_letter_code
_entity_poly.pdbx_strand_id
1 'polypeptide(L)'
;EAREHVRTLGLTSKKEWQEWSVSGARPHDIPSHPDTTYRNEGWLSWPDWLGYGKGHSPSNVFLPFEEAREHVRTLGLTSKKEWQEWSVSGARPHDIPSHPDTTYRNEGWLSWPDWLGYGKGHSPSNVF
;
A
#
# COMPACT_ATOMS: atom_id res chain seq x y z
N GLU A 1 -12.21 7.81 -4.91
CA GLU A 1 -11.63 9.05 -5.45
C GLU A 1 -10.64 9.75 -4.49
N ALA A 2 -11.03 10.80 -3.74
CA ALA A 2 -10.05 11.65 -3.04
C ALA A 2 -9.21 10.90 -1.98
N ARG A 3 -9.82 10.10 -1.11
CA ARG A 3 -9.09 9.32 -0.07
C ARG A 3 -8.09 8.34 -0.67
N GLU A 4 -8.47 7.69 -1.77
CA GLU A 4 -7.60 6.71 -2.43
C GLU A 4 -6.37 7.40 -3.02
N HIS A 5 -6.56 8.53 -3.70
CA HIS A 5 -5.43 9.32 -4.19
C HIS A 5 -4.51 9.78 -3.05
N VAL A 6 -5.08 10.27 -1.95
CA VAL A 6 -4.31 10.73 -0.79
C VAL A 6 -3.50 9.60 -0.15
N ARG A 7 -4.06 8.39 -0.08
CA ARG A 7 -3.36 7.22 0.45
C ARG A 7 -2.17 6.81 -0.42
N THR A 8 -2.26 6.96 -1.75
CA THR A 8 -1.11 6.68 -2.65
C THR A 8 0.09 7.61 -2.42
N LEU A 9 -0.11 8.77 -1.80
CA LEU A 9 0.97 9.73 -1.51
C LEU A 9 1.84 9.29 -0.32
N GLY A 10 1.39 8.33 0.49
CA GLY A 10 2.15 7.80 1.63
C GLY A 10 2.40 8.82 2.76
N LEU A 11 1.60 9.87 2.84
CA LEU A 11 1.77 10.95 3.82
C LEU A 11 1.40 10.44 5.21
N THR A 12 2.32 10.53 6.18
CA THR A 12 2.12 9.97 7.53
C THR A 12 1.84 11.00 8.61
N SER A 13 1.61 12.25 8.21
CA SER A 13 1.36 13.34 9.14
C SER A 13 0.50 14.42 8.52
N LYS A 14 -0.33 15.07 9.34
CA LYS A 14 -1.00 16.32 8.98
C LYS A 14 0.00 17.37 8.48
N LYS A 15 1.24 17.38 9.01
CA LYS A 15 2.28 18.30 8.54
C LYS A 15 2.66 18.03 7.08
N GLU A 16 2.96 16.78 6.75
CA GLU A 16 3.28 16.37 5.38
C GLU A 16 2.11 16.65 4.42
N TRP A 17 0.87 16.42 4.88
CA TRP A 17 -0.33 16.82 4.15
C TRP A 17 -0.38 18.31 3.85
N GLN A 18 -0.13 19.16 4.85
CA GLN A 18 -0.15 20.60 4.65
C GLN A 18 0.94 21.04 3.67
N GLU A 19 2.16 20.52 3.81
CA GLU A 19 3.28 20.83 2.91
C GLU A 19 2.97 20.41 1.46
N TRP A 20 2.44 19.20 1.25
CA TRP A 20 1.99 18.75 -0.06
C TRP A 20 0.82 19.59 -0.59
N SER A 21 -0.18 19.88 0.25
CA SER A 21 -1.38 20.63 -0.14
C SER A 21 -1.07 22.07 -0.55
N VAL A 22 -0.04 22.70 0.00
CA VAL A 22 0.38 24.07 -0.35
C VAL A 22 1.43 24.10 -1.47
N SER A 23 2.08 22.99 -1.78
CA SER A 23 3.07 22.89 -2.87
C SER A 23 2.50 23.13 -4.28
N GLY A 24 1.16 23.14 -4.42
CA GLY A 24 0.47 23.23 -5.70
C GLY A 24 0.26 21.88 -6.40
N ALA A 25 0.77 20.78 -5.83
CA ALA A 25 0.55 19.41 -6.34
C ALA A 25 -0.86 18.85 -6.07
N ARG A 26 -1.69 19.56 -5.28
CA ARG A 26 -3.04 19.13 -4.91
C ARG A 26 -4.03 19.30 -6.08
N PRO A 27 -4.70 18.24 -6.53
CA PRO A 27 -5.81 18.33 -7.49
C PRO A 27 -6.95 19.20 -6.96
N HIS A 28 -7.68 19.87 -7.88
CA HIS A 28 -8.82 20.71 -7.49
C HIS A 28 -9.93 19.94 -6.75
N ASP A 29 -10.08 18.64 -7.07
CA ASP A 29 -11.08 17.75 -6.47
C ASP A 29 -10.78 17.38 -5.01
N ILE A 30 -9.54 17.55 -4.56
CA ILE A 30 -9.12 17.21 -3.20
C ILE A 30 -9.13 18.48 -2.36
N PRO A 31 -9.96 18.63 -1.32
CA PRO A 31 -10.00 19.84 -0.51
C PRO A 31 -8.73 20.01 0.34
N SER A 32 -8.30 21.26 0.56
CA SER A 32 -7.14 21.56 1.42
C SER A 32 -7.41 21.28 2.90
N HIS A 33 -8.68 21.40 3.31
CA HIS A 33 -9.18 21.16 4.67
C HIS A 33 -10.27 20.07 4.67
N PRO A 34 -9.88 18.80 4.41
CA PRO A 34 -10.83 17.69 4.30
C PRO A 34 -11.59 17.44 5.61
N ASP A 35 -11.01 17.80 6.77
CA ASP A 35 -11.68 17.72 8.08
C ASP A 35 -12.90 18.64 8.23
N THR A 36 -12.92 19.72 7.45
CA THR A 36 -13.99 20.70 7.47
C THR A 36 -14.96 20.43 6.32
N THR A 37 -14.43 20.11 5.13
CA THR A 37 -15.25 19.74 3.96
C THR A 37 -16.09 18.51 4.25
N TYR A 38 -15.47 17.40 4.68
CA TYR A 38 -16.19 16.14 4.87
C TYR A 38 -16.75 15.97 6.29
N ARG A 39 -16.76 17.01 7.13
CA ARG A 39 -17.19 16.94 8.53
C ARG A 39 -18.54 16.25 8.72
N ASN A 40 -19.49 16.55 7.84
CA ASN A 40 -20.85 15.99 7.86
C ASN A 40 -21.06 14.89 6.80
N GLU A 41 -20.02 14.55 6.04
CA GLU A 41 -20.06 13.63 4.90
C GLU A 41 -19.18 12.39 5.14
N GLY A 42 -18.90 12.08 6.41
CA GLY A 42 -18.18 10.86 6.80
C GLY A 42 -16.68 11.06 7.07
N TRP A 43 -16.23 12.27 7.40
CA TRP A 43 -14.90 12.48 7.98
C TRP A 43 -14.76 11.73 9.31
N LEU A 44 -13.76 10.86 9.40
CA LEU A 44 -13.45 10.13 10.63
C LEU A 44 -12.28 10.78 11.36
N SER A 45 -11.10 10.80 10.72
CA SER A 45 -9.88 11.33 11.33
C SER A 45 -8.78 11.53 10.29
N TRP A 46 -7.73 12.28 10.66
CA TRP A 46 -6.52 12.41 9.85
C TRP A 46 -5.88 11.06 9.51
N PRO A 47 -5.78 10.11 10.45
CA PRO A 47 -5.40 8.73 10.16
C PRO A 47 -6.21 8.02 9.08
N ASP A 48 -7.54 8.11 9.14
CA ASP A 48 -8.43 7.51 8.13
C ASP A 48 -8.26 8.17 6.76
N TRP A 49 -8.11 9.49 6.74
CA TRP A 49 -7.96 10.30 5.54
C TRP A 49 -6.61 10.07 4.85
N LEU A 50 -5.52 10.11 5.62
CA LEU A 50 -4.15 9.97 5.15
C LEU A 50 -3.69 8.52 5.06
N GLY A 51 -4.44 7.59 5.65
CA GLY A 51 -4.13 6.16 5.63
C GLY A 51 -3.08 5.71 6.66
N TYR A 52 -2.75 6.52 7.68
CA TYR A 52 -1.78 6.14 8.72
C TYR A 52 -2.37 6.21 10.13
N GLY A 53 -2.27 5.15 10.94
CA GLY A 53 -2.75 5.23 12.32
C GLY A 53 -2.38 4.05 13.20
N LYS A 54 -1.78 4.36 14.35
CA LYS A 54 -1.62 3.43 15.50
C LYS A 54 -3.02 3.08 16.01
N GLY A 55 -3.53 1.91 15.64
CA GLY A 55 -4.89 1.47 15.98
C GLY A 55 -5.67 0.86 14.82
N HIS A 56 -5.20 1.02 13.58
CA HIS A 56 -5.57 0.09 12.51
C HIS A 56 -4.79 -1.19 12.76
N SER A 57 -5.44 -2.16 13.40
CA SER A 57 -4.96 -3.54 13.29
C SER A 57 -4.74 -3.83 11.80
N PRO A 58 -3.63 -4.49 11.41
CA PRO A 58 -3.32 -4.84 10.03
C PRO A 58 -4.37 -5.75 9.36
N SER A 59 -5.52 -5.99 9.98
CA SER A 59 -6.59 -6.84 9.49
C SER A 59 -7.59 -6.15 8.57
N ASN A 60 -7.48 -4.84 8.28
CA ASN A 60 -8.53 -4.12 7.52
C ASN A 60 -8.06 -3.12 6.45
N VAL A 61 -6.76 -3.07 6.11
CA VAL A 61 -6.21 -2.11 5.12
C VAL A 61 -5.11 -2.75 4.26
N PHE A 62 -5.24 -4.04 3.96
CA PHE A 62 -4.38 -4.64 2.94
C PHE A 62 -5.20 -4.87 1.68
N LEU A 63 -4.54 -4.74 0.53
CA LEU A 63 -5.14 -5.12 -0.74
C LEU A 63 -5.65 -6.56 -0.67
N PRO A 64 -6.73 -6.91 -1.37
CA PRO A 64 -7.12 -8.30 -1.56
C PRO A 64 -5.93 -9.13 -2.02
N PHE A 65 -5.85 -10.39 -1.59
CA PHE A 65 -4.72 -11.26 -1.90
C PHE A 65 -4.34 -11.26 -3.38
N GLU A 66 -5.33 -11.29 -4.27
CA GLU A 66 -5.12 -11.30 -5.72
C GLU A 66 -4.44 -10.02 -6.21
N GLU A 67 -4.97 -8.84 -5.86
CA GLU A 67 -4.39 -7.55 -6.25
C GLU A 67 -2.98 -7.36 -5.66
N ALA A 68 -2.81 -7.75 -4.39
CA ALA A 68 -1.52 -7.67 -3.71
C ALA A 68 -0.48 -8.59 -4.37
N ARG A 69 -0.87 -9.82 -4.74
CA ARG A 69 -0.02 -10.79 -5.44
C ARG A 69 0.35 -10.31 -6.84
N GLU A 70 -0.59 -9.75 -7.59
CA GLU A 70 -0.31 -9.18 -8.91
C GLU A 70 0.70 -8.04 -8.81
N HIS A 71 0.50 -7.11 -7.88
CA HIS A 71 1.45 -6.02 -7.63
C HIS A 71 2.85 -6.55 -7.30
N VAL A 72 2.95 -7.50 -6.36
CA VAL A 72 4.23 -8.07 -5.94
C VAL A 72 4.96 -8.79 -7.06
N ARG A 73 4.24 -9.46 -7.96
CA ARG A 73 4.83 -10.12 -9.12
C ARG A 73 5.46 -9.14 -10.11
N THR A 74 4.95 -7.92 -10.21
CA THR A 74 5.57 -6.88 -11.07
C THR A 74 6.96 -6.46 -10.59
N LEU A 75 7.28 -6.68 -9.30
CA LEU A 75 8.58 -6.35 -8.72
C LEU A 75 9.70 -7.31 -9.16
N GLY A 76 9.36 -8.47 -9.71
CA GLY A 76 10.33 -9.46 -10.20
C GLY A 76 11.19 -10.10 -9.10
N LEU A 77 10.74 -10.07 -7.84
CA LEU A 77 11.47 -10.64 -6.70
C LEU A 77 11.45 -12.17 -6.81
N THR A 78 12.62 -12.81 -6.69
CA THR A 78 12.75 -14.27 -6.92
C THR A 78 12.97 -15.07 -5.65
N SER A 79 13.01 -14.40 -4.49
CA SER A 79 13.27 -15.05 -3.21
C SER A 79 12.64 -14.31 -2.05
N LYS A 80 12.30 -15.07 -1.01
CA LYS A 80 11.89 -14.52 0.30
C LYS A 80 12.93 -13.54 0.85
N LYS A 81 14.22 -13.76 0.59
CA LYS A 81 15.27 -12.84 1.04
C LYS A 81 15.13 -11.47 0.38
N GLU A 82 14.98 -11.44 -0.95
CA GLU A 82 14.78 -10.20 -1.70
C GLU A 82 13.49 -9.49 -1.28
N TRP A 83 12.42 -10.26 -1.02
CA TRP A 83 11.20 -9.73 -0.43
C TRP A 83 11.45 -9.03 0.90
N GLN A 84 12.21 -9.65 1.80
CA GLN A 84 12.50 -9.05 3.11
C GLN A 84 13.32 -7.78 2.95
N GLU A 85 14.35 -7.79 2.10
CA GLU A 85 15.20 -6.62 1.82
C GLU A 85 14.38 -5.47 1.23
N TRP A 86 13.53 -5.74 0.24
CA TRP A 86 12.60 -4.76 -0.34
C TRP A 86 11.58 -4.26 0.70
N SER A 87 11.00 -5.17 1.48
CA SER A 87 9.97 -4.86 2.48
C SER A 87 10.48 -3.95 3.60
N VAL A 88 11.77 -4.02 3.95
CA VAL A 88 12.40 -3.16 4.97
C VAL A 88 13.05 -1.91 4.40
N SER A 89 13.25 -1.84 3.08
CA SER A 89 13.85 -0.68 2.41
C SER A 89 12.99 0.60 2.48
N GLY A 90 11.71 0.47 2.85
CA GLY A 90 10.72 1.55 2.82
C GLY A 90 10.00 1.68 1.47
N ALA A 91 10.38 0.91 0.44
CA ALA A 91 9.70 0.89 -0.85
C ALA A 91 8.37 0.11 -0.86
N ARG A 92 8.05 -0.62 0.22
CA ARG A 92 6.81 -1.40 0.34
C ARG A 92 5.60 -0.49 0.60
N PRO A 93 4.57 -0.53 -0.26
CA PRO A 93 3.31 0.17 0.01
C PRO A 93 2.69 -0.29 1.33
N HIS A 94 2.02 0.64 2.02
CA HIS A 94 1.38 0.35 3.30
C HIS A 94 0.24 -0.67 3.16
N ASP A 95 -0.40 -0.74 2.00
CA ASP A 95 -1.47 -1.69 1.65
C ASP A 95 -0.97 -3.10 1.33
N ILE A 96 0.36 -3.33 1.31
CA ILE A 96 0.95 -4.65 1.12
C ILE A 96 1.51 -5.13 2.47
N PRO A 97 1.09 -6.28 3.01
CA PRO A 97 1.57 -6.77 4.30
C PRO A 97 3.04 -7.16 4.25
N SER A 98 3.77 -6.97 5.36
CA SER A 98 5.16 -7.43 5.48
C SER A 98 5.25 -8.95 5.64
N HIS A 99 4.18 -9.54 6.19
CA HIS A 99 4.02 -10.98 6.44
C HIS A 99 2.78 -11.51 5.70
N PRO A 100 2.82 -11.57 4.35
CA PRO A 100 1.68 -11.99 3.54
C PRO A 100 1.25 -13.44 3.85
N ASP A 101 2.17 -14.29 4.31
CA ASP A 101 1.86 -15.67 4.73
C ASP A 101 0.91 -15.77 5.93
N THR A 102 0.92 -14.74 6.78
CA THR A 102 0.09 -14.71 7.98
C THR A 102 -1.17 -13.88 7.71
N THR A 103 -1.04 -12.77 6.98
CA THR A 103 -2.18 -11.95 6.56
C THR A 103 -3.14 -12.76 5.69
N TYR A 104 -2.67 -13.32 4.57
CA TYR A 104 -3.53 -13.96 3.59
C TYR A 104 -3.71 -15.46 3.79
N ARG A 105 -3.38 -15.99 4.98
CA ARG A 105 -3.43 -17.43 5.30
C ARG A 105 -4.77 -18.06 4.93
N ASN A 106 -5.87 -17.33 5.15
CA ASN A 106 -7.23 -17.79 4.87
C ASN A 106 -7.84 -17.12 3.62
N GLU A 107 -7.05 -16.38 2.85
CA GLU A 107 -7.49 -15.54 1.72
C GLU A 107 -6.85 -15.97 0.39
N GLY A 108 -6.27 -17.17 0.33
CA GLY A 108 -5.70 -17.72 -0.90
C GLY A 108 -4.18 -17.87 -0.89
N TRP A 109 -3.50 -17.56 0.22
CA TRP A 109 -2.07 -17.81 0.34
C TRP A 109 -1.73 -19.30 0.13
N LEU A 110 -0.85 -19.58 -0.84
CA LEU A 110 -0.34 -20.92 -1.11
C LEU A 110 1.11 -21.09 -0.64
N SER A 111 2.01 -20.25 -1.14
CA SER A 111 3.44 -20.35 -0.86
C SER A 111 4.19 -19.10 -1.31
N TRP A 112 5.44 -18.94 -0.86
CA TRP A 112 6.33 -17.87 -1.34
C TRP A 112 6.57 -17.88 -2.87
N PRO A 113 6.83 -19.04 -3.51
CA PRO A 113 6.85 -19.16 -4.96
C PRO A 113 5.60 -18.62 -5.66
N ASP A 114 4.42 -18.90 -5.10
CA ASP A 114 3.15 -18.44 -5.64
C ASP A 114 3.00 -16.92 -5.51
N TRP A 115 3.28 -16.39 -4.31
CA TRP A 115 3.19 -14.97 -3.98
C TRP A 115 4.12 -14.10 -4.83
N LEU A 116 5.39 -14.50 -4.92
CA LEU A 116 6.41 -13.77 -5.66
C LEU A 116 6.40 -14.11 -7.15
N GLY A 117 5.66 -15.15 -7.56
CA GLY A 117 5.52 -15.56 -8.96
C GLY A 117 6.73 -16.33 -9.53
N TYR A 118 7.68 -16.74 -8.70
CA TYR A 118 8.80 -17.59 -9.13
C TYR A 118 8.48 -19.07 -8.84
N GLY A 119 8.19 -19.84 -9.88
CA GLY A 119 7.97 -21.30 -9.80
C GLY A 119 8.77 -22.01 -10.89
N LYS A 120 9.28 -23.22 -10.59
CA LYS A 120 10.10 -24.08 -11.47
C LYS A 120 9.64 -23.99 -12.94
N GLY A 121 10.36 -23.21 -13.73
CA GLY A 121 10.04 -22.96 -15.14
C GLY A 121 10.20 -21.50 -15.57
N HIS A 122 10.19 -20.55 -14.63
CA HIS A 122 10.51 -19.16 -14.96
C HIS A 122 12.04 -18.96 -14.97
N SER A 123 12.68 -19.40 -16.05
CA SER A 123 13.94 -18.80 -16.45
C SER A 123 13.65 -17.33 -16.74
N PRO A 124 14.32 -16.35 -16.09
CA PRO A 124 14.23 -14.97 -16.55
C PRO A 124 14.70 -14.99 -18.00
N SER A 125 13.79 -14.71 -18.92
CA SER A 125 14.13 -14.48 -20.32
C SER A 125 14.89 -13.16 -20.32
N ASN A 126 16.20 -13.30 -20.11
CA ASN A 126 17.18 -12.24 -20.22
C ASN A 126 17.22 -11.91 -21.72
N VAL A 127 16.31 -11.04 -22.15
CA VAL A 127 16.38 -10.42 -23.46
C VAL A 127 17.56 -9.46 -23.42
N PHE A 128 18.60 -9.86 -24.13
CA PHE A 128 19.82 -9.08 -24.41
C PHE A 128 19.50 -7.87 -25.27
#